data_AF-A0A1Y1M8D2-F1
#
_entry.id   AF-A0A1Y1M8D2-F1
#
_cell.length_a   1.000
_cell.length_b   1.000
_cell.length_c   1.000
_cell.angle_alpha   90.00
_cell.angle_beta   90.00
_cell.angle_gamma   90.00
#
_symmetry.space_group_name_H-M   'P 1'
#
loop_
_entity.id
_entity.type
_entity.pdbx_description
1 polymer ?
#
loop_
_entity_poly.entity_id
_entity_poly.type
_entity_poly.pdbx_seq_one_letter_code
_entity_poly.pdbx_strand_id
1 'polypeptide(L)'
;MVWSIKNRANFEGASLNIYQRFPMLEACGLPSLLTTGEPFILNSLEYLGQIKGQRLIKTHLPFSLLPKDIQLQRKSPKIIYVVRNPKDVFISYFNHTRIIDGFKGNLEDFADLFLSDSGGI
;
A
#
# COMPACT_ATOMS: atom_id res chain seq x y z
N MET A 1 -14.03 -0.09 -3.04
CA MET A 1 -14.73 0.59 -4.16
C MET A 1 -14.21 0.16 -5.54
N VAL A 2 -12.98 0.51 -5.94
CA VAL A 2 -12.48 0.31 -7.32
C VAL A 2 -12.62 -1.14 -7.83
N TRP A 3 -12.23 -2.13 -7.01
CA TRP A 3 -12.36 -3.54 -7.38
C TRP A 3 -13.82 -3.96 -7.58
N SER A 4 -14.73 -3.49 -6.72
CA SER A 4 -16.16 -3.79 -6.85
C SER A 4 -16.74 -3.21 -8.14
N ILE A 5 -16.36 -1.97 -8.51
CA ILE A 5 -16.79 -1.35 -9.77
C ILE A 5 -16.28 -2.18 -10.96
N LYS A 6 -15.00 -2.52 -10.99
CA LYS A 6 -14.40 -3.32 -12.08
C LYS A 6 -15.03 -4.70 -12.21
N ASN A 7 -15.40 -5.33 -11.09
CA ASN A 7 -15.98 -6.67 -11.06
C ASN A 7 -17.51 -6.66 -10.89
N ARG A 8 -18.20 -5.58 -11.32
CA ARG A 8 -19.67 -5.49 -11.37
C ARG A 8 -20.37 -5.87 -10.06
N ALA A 9 -19.84 -5.35 -8.94
CA ALA A 9 -20.33 -5.62 -7.60
C ALA A 9 -20.39 -7.13 -7.23
N ASN A 10 -19.46 -7.94 -7.74
CA ASN A 10 -19.28 -9.32 -7.28
C ASN A 10 -18.86 -9.35 -5.79
N PHE A 11 -19.81 -9.49 -4.87
CA PHE A 11 -19.56 -9.47 -3.43
C PHE A 11 -18.87 -10.74 -2.92
N GLU A 12 -19.12 -11.89 -3.54
CA GLU A 12 -18.45 -13.14 -3.20
C GLU A 12 -16.94 -13.02 -3.42
N GLY A 13 -16.54 -12.56 -4.61
CA GLY A 13 -15.13 -12.31 -4.88
C GLY A 13 -14.55 -11.16 -4.05
N ALA A 14 -15.37 -10.19 -3.61
CA ALA A 14 -14.92 -9.09 -2.76
C ALA A 14 -14.60 -9.54 -1.32
N SER A 15 -15.06 -10.73 -0.90
CA SER A 15 -14.76 -11.31 0.41
C SER A 15 -13.32 -11.82 0.54
N LEU A 16 -12.63 -12.04 -0.59
CA LEU A 16 -11.22 -12.41 -0.60
C LEU A 16 -10.35 -11.35 0.08
N ASN A 17 -9.20 -11.81 0.59
CA ASN A 17 -8.23 -10.94 1.26
C ASN A 17 -7.89 -9.74 0.36
N ILE A 18 -7.81 -8.55 0.96
CA ILE A 18 -7.57 -7.32 0.21
C ILE A 18 -6.26 -7.36 -0.58
N TYR A 19 -5.22 -8.03 -0.08
CA TYR A 19 -3.92 -8.15 -0.73
C TYR A 19 -3.89 -9.16 -1.88
N GLN A 20 -4.86 -10.08 -1.95
CA GLN A 20 -5.06 -10.91 -3.14
C GLN A 20 -5.76 -10.10 -4.25
N ARG A 21 -6.66 -9.19 -3.86
CA ARG A 21 -7.42 -8.34 -4.78
C ARG A 21 -6.68 -7.09 -5.25
N PHE A 22 -5.86 -6.53 -4.36
CA PHE A 22 -4.97 -5.39 -4.56
C PHE A 22 -3.62 -5.70 -3.91
N PRO A 23 -2.75 -6.46 -4.58
CA PRO A 23 -1.41 -6.69 -4.08
C PRO A 23 -0.69 -5.36 -3.94
N MET A 24 -0.03 -5.19 -2.80
CA MET A 24 0.71 -3.99 -2.49
C MET A 24 2.15 -4.16 -2.96
N LEU A 25 2.61 -3.24 -3.80
CA LEU A 25 3.88 -3.36 -4.53
C LEU A 25 5.08 -3.50 -3.60
N GLU A 26 5.06 -2.78 -2.49
CA GLU A 26 6.13 -2.72 -1.49
C GLU A 26 5.92 -3.68 -0.30
N ALA A 27 4.92 -4.57 -0.35
CA ALA A 27 4.56 -5.41 0.80
C ALA A 27 5.70 -6.34 1.26
N CYS A 28 6.53 -6.83 0.35
CA CYS A 28 7.67 -7.67 0.69
C CYS A 28 8.79 -6.91 1.44
N GLY A 29 8.78 -5.58 1.39
CA GLY A 29 9.76 -4.72 2.06
C GLY A 29 9.31 -4.22 3.43
N LEU A 30 8.10 -4.57 3.89
CA LEU A 30 7.54 -4.06 5.13
C LEU A 30 7.51 -5.14 6.22
N PRO A 31 8.40 -5.06 7.23
CA PRO A 31 8.51 -6.08 8.29
C PRO A 31 7.19 -6.40 8.96
N SER A 32 6.34 -5.39 9.19
CA SER A 32 5.07 -5.58 9.87
C SER A 32 4.05 -6.42 9.09
N LEU A 33 4.12 -6.43 7.76
CA LEU A 33 3.26 -7.28 6.92
C LEU A 33 3.81 -8.70 6.77
N LEU A 34 5.13 -8.89 6.84
CA LEU A 34 5.77 -10.21 6.68
C LEU A 34 5.38 -11.20 7.79
N THR A 35 5.00 -10.70 8.97
CA THR A 35 4.55 -11.52 10.11
C THR A 35 3.32 -12.37 9.81
N THR A 36 2.55 -12.02 8.77
CA THR A 36 1.38 -12.79 8.32
C THR A 36 1.75 -14.16 7.75
N GLY A 37 2.98 -14.34 7.24
CA GLY A 37 3.41 -15.58 6.58
C GLY A 37 2.74 -15.85 5.23
N GLU A 38 1.90 -14.94 4.75
CA GLU A 38 1.12 -15.14 3.53
C GLU A 38 2.00 -15.03 2.27
N PRO A 39 2.00 -16.02 1.36
CA PRO A 39 2.89 -16.03 0.20
C PRO A 39 2.76 -14.80 -0.71
N PHE A 40 1.54 -14.28 -0.86
CA PHE A 40 1.25 -13.09 -1.68
C PHE A 40 1.74 -11.77 -1.04
N ILE A 41 2.12 -11.79 0.24
CA ILE A 41 2.79 -10.68 0.93
C ILE A 41 4.30 -10.83 0.84
N LEU A 42 4.81 -12.02 1.25
CA LEU A 42 6.24 -12.31 1.30
C LEU A 42 6.92 -12.11 -0.06
N ASN A 43 6.28 -12.58 -1.14
CA ASN A 43 6.79 -12.48 -2.51
C ASN A 43 5.84 -11.65 -3.39
N SER A 44 5.38 -10.50 -2.88
CA SER A 44 4.39 -9.64 -3.55
C SER A 44 4.72 -9.30 -5.02
N LEU A 45 6.01 -9.08 -5.34
CA LEU A 45 6.46 -8.85 -6.72
C LEU A 45 6.29 -10.08 -7.63
N GLU A 46 6.63 -11.27 -7.14
CA GLU A 46 6.45 -12.52 -7.88
C GLU A 46 4.97 -12.82 -8.09
N TYR A 47 4.17 -12.65 -7.03
CA TYR A 47 2.71 -12.79 -7.10
C TYR A 47 2.09 -11.85 -8.15
N LEU A 48 2.54 -10.60 -8.21
CA LEU A 48 2.15 -9.63 -9.24
C LEU A 48 2.54 -10.05 -10.67
N GLY A 49 3.62 -10.84 -10.82
CA GLY A 49 4.05 -11.42 -12.09
C GLY A 49 3.18 -12.59 -12.54
N GLN A 50 2.60 -13.33 -11.60
CA GLN A 50 1.75 -14.49 -11.87
C GLN A 50 0.30 -14.10 -12.24
N ILE A 51 -0.17 -12.93 -11.81
CA ILE A 51 -1.53 -12.46 -12.13
C ILE A 51 -1.69 -12.19 -13.62
N LYS A 52 -2.57 -12.97 -14.26
CA LYS A 52 -2.94 -12.82 -15.67
C LYS A 52 -3.99 -11.73 -15.86
N GLY A 53 -3.87 -10.96 -16.95
CA GLY A 53 -4.83 -9.94 -17.34
C GLY A 53 -4.66 -8.60 -16.61
N GLN A 54 -5.78 -7.89 -16.39
CA GLN A 54 -5.75 -6.56 -15.77
C GLN A 54 -5.48 -6.64 -14.27
N ARG A 55 -4.32 -6.10 -13.86
CA ARG A 55 -3.89 -6.03 -12.47
C ARG A 55 -4.43 -4.77 -11.78
N LEU A 56 -4.85 -4.93 -10.53
CA LEU A 56 -5.18 -3.83 -9.63
C LEU A 56 -4.11 -3.80 -8.55
N ILE A 57 -3.29 -2.75 -8.51
CA ILE A 57 -2.09 -2.68 -7.67
C ILE A 57 -2.26 -1.52 -6.68
N LYS A 58 -1.89 -1.73 -5.43
CA LYS A 58 -1.79 -0.69 -4.41
C LYS A 58 -0.31 -0.33 -4.20
N THR A 59 -0.01 0.94 -3.96
CA THR A 59 1.31 1.36 -3.50
C THR A 59 1.24 2.71 -2.80
N HIS A 60 2.14 2.94 -1.85
CA HIS A 60 2.41 4.23 -1.22
C HIS A 60 3.70 4.87 -1.76
N LEU A 61 4.39 4.22 -2.70
CA LEU A 61 5.62 4.74 -3.28
C LEU A 61 5.35 6.05 -4.04
N PRO A 62 6.25 7.04 -3.95
CA PRO A 62 6.18 8.22 -4.80
C PRO A 62 6.37 7.84 -6.27
N PHE A 63 5.87 8.71 -7.17
CA PHE A 63 5.91 8.46 -8.61
C PHE A 63 7.33 8.19 -9.14
N SER A 64 8.34 8.83 -8.55
CA SER A 64 9.76 8.67 -8.87
C SER A 64 10.30 7.25 -8.63
N LEU A 65 9.66 6.45 -7.79
CA LEU A 65 10.03 5.07 -7.50
C LEU A 65 9.19 4.03 -8.26
N LEU A 66 8.22 4.45 -9.07
CA LEU A 66 7.48 3.53 -9.94
C LEU A 66 8.35 3.02 -11.10
N PRO A 67 8.00 1.90 -11.77
CA PRO A 67 8.74 1.41 -12.93
C PRO A 67 9.05 2.48 -13.98
N LYS A 68 10.28 2.48 -14.53
CA LYS A 68 10.73 3.46 -15.54
C LYS A 68 9.84 3.53 -16.77
N ASP A 69 9.22 2.42 -17.16
CA ASP A 69 8.24 2.41 -18.24
C ASP A 69 7.03 3.32 -17.98
N ILE A 70 6.59 3.44 -16.72
CA ILE A 70 5.52 4.35 -16.32
C ILE A 70 6.05 5.79 -16.28
N GLN A 71 7.22 6.00 -15.70
CA GLN A 71 7.85 7.33 -15.61
C GLN A 71 8.09 7.94 -17.00
N LEU A 72 8.58 7.13 -17.95
CA LEU A 72 8.88 7.51 -19.33
C LEU A 72 7.67 7.37 -20.26
N GLN A 73 6.47 7.11 -19.71
CA GLN A 73 5.21 6.99 -20.46
C GLN A 73 5.21 5.90 -21.55
N ARG A 74 6.12 4.93 -21.48
CA ARG A 74 6.12 3.72 -22.35
C ARG A 74 4.95 2.79 -22.02
N LYS A 75 4.48 2.84 -20.77
CA LYS A 75 3.26 2.18 -20.29
C LYS A 75 2.42 3.17 -19.51
N SER A 76 1.14 3.27 -19.83
CA SER A 76 0.22 4.26 -19.24
C SER A 76 -0.93 3.57 -18.47
N PRO A 77 -0.67 3.02 -17.27
CA PRO A 77 -1.75 2.50 -16.42
C PRO A 77 -2.65 3.65 -15.95
N LYS A 78 -3.88 3.32 -15.54
CA LYS A 78 -4.77 4.27 -14.86
C LYS A 78 -4.34 4.36 -13.39
N ILE A 79 -3.95 5.55 -12.95
CA ILE A 79 -3.50 5.82 -11.57
C ILE A 79 -4.58 6.62 -10.85
N ILE A 80 -4.97 6.16 -9.67
CA ILE A 80 -5.84 6.89 -8.75
C ILE A 80 -4.97 7.29 -7.56
N TYR A 81 -4.63 8.57 -7.47
CA TYR A 81 -3.86 9.12 -6.37
C TYR A 81 -4.81 9.67 -5.30
N VAL A 82 -4.59 9.32 -4.04
CA VAL A 82 -5.45 9.71 -2.92
C VAL A 82 -4.66 10.66 -2.03
N VAL A 83 -5.21 11.85 -1.82
CA VAL A 83 -4.69 12.84 -0.87
C VAL A 83 -5.68 13.06 0.25
N ARG A 84 -5.15 13.37 1.43
CA ARG A 84 -5.92 13.72 2.63
C ARG A 84 -5.22 14.88 3.33
N ASN A 85 -5.96 15.64 4.13
CA ASN A 85 -5.36 16.66 5.00
C ASN A 85 -4.21 16.04 5.83
N PRO A 86 -3.00 16.60 5.80
CA PRO A 86 -1.83 16.02 6.48
C PRO A 86 -2.02 15.93 8.00
N LYS A 87 -2.81 16.81 8.61
CA LYS A 87 -3.12 16.73 10.05
C LYS A 87 -3.93 15.48 10.40
N ASP A 88 -4.83 15.08 9.50
CA ASP A 88 -5.60 13.85 9.68
C ASP A 88 -4.78 12.61 9.34
N VAL A 89 -3.88 12.70 8.36
CA VAL A 89 -2.92 11.63 8.02
C VAL A 89 -2.02 11.35 9.22
N PHE A 90 -1.49 12.40 9.85
CA PHE A 90 -0.66 12.32 11.05
C PHE A 90 -1.34 11.51 12.16
N ILE A 91 -2.56 11.91 12.57
CA ILE A 91 -3.30 11.20 13.63
C ILE A 91 -3.62 9.75 13.21
N SER A 92 -4.02 9.53 11.96
CA SER A 92 -4.30 8.18 11.46
C SER A 92 -3.05 7.30 11.47
N TYR A 93 -1.89 7.85 11.10
CA TYR A 93 -0.64 7.12 11.01
C TYR A 93 -0.09 6.81 12.41
N PHE A 94 -0.19 7.74 13.35
CA PHE A 94 0.12 7.50 14.76
C PHE A 94 -0.64 6.27 15.31
N ASN A 95 -1.96 6.20 15.08
CA ASN A 95 -2.73 5.04 15.54
C ASN A 95 -2.35 3.76 14.78
N HIS A 96 -2.05 3.86 13.49
CA HIS A 96 -1.64 2.73 12.67
C HIS A 96 -0.32 2.11 13.15
N THR A 97 0.71 2.91 13.40
CA THR A 97 2.02 2.44 13.88
C THR A 97 1.94 1.84 15.29
N ARG A 98 1.04 2.34 16.14
CA ARG A 98 0.78 1.73 17.46
C ARG A 98 0.15 0.35 17.35
N ILE A 99 -0.79 0.16 16.42
CA ILE A 99 -1.50 -1.11 16.25
C ILE A 99 -0.63 -2.14 15.52
N ILE A 100 0.05 -1.72 14.45
CA ILE A 100 0.74 -2.63 13.53
C ILE A 100 2.23 -2.79 13.88
N ASP A 101 2.92 -1.69 14.14
CA ASP A 101 4.37 -1.70 14.38
C ASP A 101 4.70 -1.70 15.89
N GLY A 102 3.70 -1.61 16.76
CA GLY A 102 3.86 -1.63 18.21
C GLY A 102 4.52 -0.38 18.78
N PHE A 103 4.38 0.78 18.13
CA PHE A 103 4.94 2.04 18.60
C PHE A 103 4.44 2.37 20.03
N LYS A 104 5.36 2.80 20.91
CA LYS A 104 5.09 3.06 22.34
C LYS A 104 5.26 4.52 22.75
N GLY A 105 5.75 5.40 21.86
CA GLY A 105 5.90 6.82 22.15
C GLY A 105 4.56 7.55 22.24
N ASN A 106 4.62 8.79 22.71
CA ASN A 106 3.47 9.70 22.77
C ASN A 106 3.27 10.41 21.41
N LEU A 107 2.34 11.35 21.36
CA LEU A 107 2.00 12.05 20.12
C LEU A 107 3.10 13.03 19.71
N GLU A 108 3.77 13.65 20.68
CA GLU A 108 4.89 14.57 20.49
C GLU A 108 6.10 13.85 19.90
N ASP A 109 6.47 12.68 20.46
CA ASP A 109 7.53 11.81 19.93
C ASP A 109 7.23 11.42 18.48
N PHE A 110 5.96 11.11 18.19
CA PHE A 110 5.55 10.76 16.83
C PHE A 110 5.52 11.98 15.89
N ALA A 111 5.22 13.18 16.39
CA ALA A 111 5.29 14.43 15.63
C ALA A 111 6.72 14.72 15.18
N ASP A 112 7.68 14.58 16.09
CA ASP A 112 9.10 14.74 15.77
C ASP A 112 9.56 13.72 14.72
N LEU A 113 9.15 12.45 14.86
CA LEU A 113 9.43 11.42 13.87
C LEU A 113 8.77 11.71 12.51
N PHE A 114 7.51 12.14 12.50
CA PHE A 114 6.76 12.43 11.28
C PHE A 114 7.27 13.65 10.52
N LEU A 115 7.76 14.66 11.24
CA LEU A 115 8.32 15.88 10.66
C LEU A 115 9.80 15.74 10.33
N SER A 116 10.51 14.85 11.01
CA SER A 116 11.87 14.48 10.61
C SER A 116 11.83 13.81 9.24
N ASP A 117 12.74 14.18 8.35
CA ASP A 117 12.93 13.58 7.02
C ASP A 117 13.33 12.08 7.09
N SER A 118 13.36 11.51 8.31
CA SER A 118 13.56 10.11 8.64
C SER A 118 12.25 9.30 8.81
N GLY A 119 11.07 9.92 8.68
CA GLY A 119 9.77 9.23 8.69
C GLY A 119 9.51 8.51 7.37
N GLY A 120 10.06 7.30 7.25
CA GLY A 120 10.13 6.49 6.02
C GLY A 120 8.87 6.46 5.15
N ILE A 121 9.02 6.99 3.93
CA ILE A 121 9.12 6.22 2.67
C ILE A 121 10.22 6.85 1.82
#